data_AF-A0A359EUG2-F1
#
_entry.id   AF-A0A359EUG2-F1
#
_cell.length_a   1.000
_cell.length_b   1.000
_cell.length_c   1.000
_cell.angle_alpha   90.00
_cell.angle_beta   90.00
_cell.angle_gamma   90.00
#
_symmetry.space_group_name_H-M   'P 1'
#
loop_
_entity.id
_entity.type
_entity.pdbx_description
1 polymer ?
#
loop_
_entity_poly.entity_id
_entity_poly.type
_entity_poly.pdbx_seq_one_letter_code
_entity_poly.pdbx_strand_id
1 'polypeptide(L)'
;VIAKGIAHKGFSIIECVSACPINFGRQNKAGSPAKMMEWQRDHGVMKAAWDKMDEEKKAEAIAAGKFPIGVLFETNDVQEYTEAYDEVIRRAQGGK
;
A
#
# COMPACT_ATOMS: atom_id res chain seq x y z
N VAL A 1 -7.15 -5.75 -1.63
CA VAL A 1 -5.74 -5.35 -1.90
C VAL A 1 -4.86 -6.58 -2.08
N ILE A 2 -4.72 -7.46 -1.08
CA ILE A 2 -3.84 -8.66 -1.15
C ILE A 2 -4.09 -9.54 -2.38
N ALA A 3 -5.32 -10.04 -2.58
CA ALA A 3 -5.63 -10.88 -3.74
C ALA A 3 -5.34 -10.19 -5.09
N LYS A 4 -5.57 -8.87 -5.16
CA LYS A 4 -5.26 -8.08 -6.35
C LYS A 4 -3.75 -7.92 -6.57
N GLY A 5 -2.99 -7.69 -5.51
CA GLY A 5 -1.52 -7.63 -5.59
C GLY A 5 -0.89 -8.96 -5.99
N ILE A 6 -1.47 -10.09 -5.58
CA ILE A 6 -1.05 -11.44 -6.03
C ILE A 6 -1.37 -11.64 -7.52
N ALA A 7 -2.53 -11.19 -7.98
CA ALA A 7 -2.95 -11.33 -9.37
C ALA A 7 -2.27 -10.34 -10.34
N HIS A 8 -1.63 -9.28 -9.82
CA HIS A 8 -0.96 -8.26 -10.61
C HIS A 8 0.28 -8.86 -11.31
N LYS A 9 0.38 -8.62 -12.62
CA LYS A 9 1.51 -9.05 -13.43
C LYS A 9 2.64 -8.04 -13.33
N GLY A 10 3.38 -8.13 -12.23
CA GLY A 10 4.42 -7.18 -11.90
C GLY A 10 4.79 -7.23 -10.44
N PHE A 11 5.60 -6.27 -10.03
CA PHE A 11 5.93 -6.10 -8.62
C PHE A 11 4.78 -5.43 -7.87
N SER A 12 4.39 -6.01 -6.74
CA SER A 12 3.35 -5.48 -5.86
C SER A 12 3.91 -5.23 -4.47
N ILE A 13 3.83 -3.99 -4.00
CA ILE A 13 4.09 -3.62 -2.60
C ILE A 13 2.77 -3.43 -1.86
N ILE A 14 2.63 -4.05 -0.70
CA ILE A 14 1.47 -3.91 0.17
C ILE A 14 1.97 -3.56 1.56
N GLU A 15 1.71 -2.32 1.98
CA GLU A 15 1.95 -1.87 3.34
C GLU A 15 0.70 -2.10 4.20
N CYS A 16 0.88 -2.75 5.35
CA CYS A 16 -0.19 -3.04 6.30
C CYS A 16 0.10 -2.37 7.65
N VAL A 17 -0.69 -1.35 7.99
CA VAL A 17 -0.66 -0.75 9.33
C VAL A 17 -1.36 -1.72 10.29
N SER A 18 -0.60 -2.30 11.22
CA SER A 18 -1.09 -3.33 12.14
C SER A 18 -0.83 -2.96 13.60
N ALA A 19 -1.77 -3.34 14.48
CA ALA A 19 -1.68 -2.97 15.88
C ALA A 19 -0.70 -3.91 16.59
N CYS A 20 0.27 -3.35 17.30
CA CYS A 20 1.20 -4.12 18.13
C CYS A 20 1.01 -3.75 19.61
N PRO A 21 0.02 -4.34 20.30
CA PRO A 21 -0.33 -3.93 21.67
C PRO A 21 0.75 -4.26 22.71
N ILE A 22 1.49 -5.35 22.52
CA ILE A 22 2.39 -5.89 23.55
C ILE A 22 3.71 -5.13 23.63
N ASN A 23 4.38 -4.92 22.51
CA ASN A 23 5.68 -4.25 22.47
C ASN A 23 5.47 -2.74 22.25
N PHE A 24 5.00 -2.36 21.07
CA PHE A 24 4.84 -0.95 20.71
C PHE A 24 3.83 -0.23 21.63
N GLY A 25 2.63 -0.78 21.78
CA GLY A 25 1.55 -0.15 22.53
C GLY A 25 1.91 0.06 24.00
N ARG A 26 2.43 -0.99 24.67
CA ARG A 26 2.87 -0.92 26.06
C ARG A 26 4.02 0.06 26.29
N GLN A 27 5.04 0.03 25.44
CA GLN A 27 6.23 0.89 25.58
C GLN A 27 5.88 2.37 25.35
N ASN A 28 4.94 2.66 24.43
CA ASN A 28 4.57 4.02 24.06
C ASN A 28 3.29 4.52 24.74
N LYS A 29 2.74 3.77 25.71
CA LYS A 29 1.48 4.10 26.41
C LYS A 29 0.33 4.40 25.45
N ALA A 30 0.25 3.66 24.34
CA ALA A 30 -0.70 3.90 23.24
C ALA A 30 -2.16 3.51 23.56
N GLY A 31 -2.45 3.10 24.80
CA GLY A 31 -3.77 2.68 25.26
C GLY A 31 -4.02 1.18 25.13
N SER A 32 -5.29 0.78 25.17
CA SER A 32 -5.70 -0.62 25.07
C SER A 32 -5.55 -1.14 23.63
N PRO A 33 -5.49 -2.48 23.44
CA PRO A 33 -5.49 -3.07 22.10
C PRO A 33 -6.68 -2.61 21.25
N ALA A 34 -7.86 -2.48 21.84
CA ALA A 34 -9.06 -1.97 21.17
C ALA A 34 -8.86 -0.52 20.69
N LYS A 35 -8.30 0.35 21.53
CA LYS A 35 -8.03 1.76 21.19
C LYS A 35 -7.03 1.90 20.03
N MET A 36 -6.06 0.99 19.93
CA MET A 36 -5.14 0.97 18.79
C MET A 36 -5.83 0.56 17.49
N MET A 37 -6.77 -0.39 17.53
CA MET A 37 -7.55 -0.76 16.35
C MET A 37 -8.55 0.35 15.96
N GLU A 38 -9.14 1.03 16.93
CA GLU A 38 -9.95 2.24 16.69
C GLU A 38 -9.12 3.33 16.01
N TRP A 39 -7.90 3.56 16.49
CA TRP A 39 -6.98 4.50 15.85
C TRP A 39 -6.74 4.14 14.38
N GLN A 40 -6.48 2.88 14.05
CA GLN A 40 -6.30 2.42 12.66
C GLN A 40 -7.54 2.64 11.79
N ARG A 41 -8.72 2.31 12.32
CA ARG A 41 -10.01 2.53 11.64
C ARG A 41 -10.23 4.01 11.34
N ASP A 42 -9.93 4.88 12.29
CA ASP A 42 -10.27 6.31 12.21
C ASP A 42 -9.24 7.14 11.41
N HIS A 43 -8.02 6.61 11.23
CA HIS A 43 -6.94 7.29 10.50
C HIS A 43 -6.76 6.76 9.07
N GLY A 44 -7.21 5.54 8.78
CA GLY A 44 -7.23 5.00 7.42
C GLY A 44 -8.40 5.55 6.60
N VAL A 45 -8.10 6.24 5.49
CA VAL A 45 -9.11 6.82 4.60
C VAL A 45 -9.11 6.08 3.27
N MET A 46 -10.25 5.57 2.82
CA MET A 46 -10.33 4.89 1.52
C MET A 46 -9.83 5.79 0.39
N LYS A 47 -8.97 5.26 -0.50
CA LYS A 47 -8.37 6.00 -1.62
C LYS A 47 -9.39 6.77 -2.46
N ALA A 48 -10.56 6.19 -2.73
CA ALA A 48 -11.62 6.85 -3.48
C ALA A 48 -12.20 8.10 -2.79
N ALA A 49 -12.19 8.15 -1.46
CA ALA A 49 -12.58 9.35 -0.71
C ALA A 49 -11.41 10.34 -0.66
N TRP A 50 -10.18 9.85 -0.48
CA TRP A 50 -8.96 10.66 -0.49
C TRP A 50 -8.78 11.42 -1.81
N ASP A 51 -9.04 10.78 -2.94
CA ASP A 51 -8.88 11.38 -4.28
C ASP A 51 -9.89 12.48 -4.59
N LYS A 52 -11.01 12.50 -3.86
CA LYS A 52 -12.03 13.55 -3.98
C LYS A 52 -11.74 14.76 -3.10
N MET A 53 -10.76 14.68 -2.21
CA MET A 53 -10.34 15.81 -1.40
C MET A 53 -9.54 16.79 -2.27
N ASP A 54 -9.75 18.08 -2.03
CA ASP A 54 -8.83 19.12 -2.49
C ASP A 54 -7.54 19.10 -1.68
N GLU A 55 -6.55 19.85 -2.12
CA GLU A 55 -5.21 19.86 -1.49
C GLU A 55 -5.24 20.41 -0.05
N GLU A 56 -6.14 21.34 0.25
CA GLU A 56 -6.33 21.88 1.60
C GLU A 56 -6.85 20.79 2.56
N LYS A 57 -7.92 20.07 2.19
CA LYS A 57 -8.46 18.97 3.00
C LYS A 57 -7.48 17.82 3.13
N LYS A 58 -6.68 17.53 2.10
CA LYS A 58 -5.60 16.53 2.21
C LYS A 58 -4.55 16.98 3.21
N ALA A 59 -4.12 18.25 3.16
CA ALA A 59 -3.15 18.78 4.10
C ALA A 59 -3.67 18.72 5.55
N GLU A 60 -4.93 19.08 5.78
CA GLU A 60 -5.59 18.95 7.09
C GLU A 60 -5.65 17.48 7.55
N ALA A 61 -6.02 16.56 6.67
CA ALA A 61 -6.09 15.14 6.98
C ALA A 61 -4.71 14.57 7.35
N ILE A 62 -3.66 14.94 6.60
CA ILE A 62 -2.27 14.55 6.87
C ILE A 62 -1.81 15.13 8.22
N ALA A 63 -2.11 16.41 8.50
CA ALA A 63 -1.79 17.03 9.79
C ALA A 63 -2.51 16.34 10.96
N ALA A 64 -3.71 15.79 10.73
CA ALA A 64 -4.44 14.96 11.68
C ALA A 64 -3.95 13.49 11.73
N GLY A 65 -2.88 13.13 11.02
CA GLY A 65 -2.29 11.79 11.00
C GLY A 65 -3.06 10.77 10.16
N LYS A 66 -3.96 11.21 9.28
CA LYS A 66 -4.71 10.32 8.37
C LYS A 66 -3.90 9.97 7.13
N PHE A 67 -4.17 8.81 6.57
CA PHE A 67 -3.47 8.28 5.40
C PHE A 67 -4.41 7.51 4.47
N PRO A 68 -4.17 7.50 3.15
CA PRO A 68 -4.98 6.75 2.21
C PRO A 68 -4.73 5.24 2.35
N ILE A 69 -5.80 4.45 2.24
CA ILE A 69 -5.76 2.99 2.19
C ILE A 69 -6.50 2.46 0.96
N GLY A 70 -6.03 1.33 0.42
CA GLY A 70 -6.56 0.73 -0.80
C GLY A 70 -5.46 0.51 -1.84
N VAL A 71 -5.81 0.59 -3.11
CA VAL A 71 -4.83 0.58 -4.21
C VAL A 71 -4.39 2.01 -4.45
N LEU A 72 -3.16 2.35 -4.05
CA LEU A 72 -2.66 3.73 -4.14
C LEU A 72 -2.20 4.08 -5.56
N PHE A 73 -1.60 3.11 -6.24
CA PHE A 73 -1.11 3.18 -7.61
C PHE A 73 -1.09 1.77 -8.20
N GLU A 74 -1.33 1.66 -9.50
CA GLU A 74 -1.27 0.42 -10.27
C GLU A 74 -0.99 0.77 -11.73
N THR A 75 -0.05 0.06 -12.34
CA THR A 75 0.22 0.19 -13.76
C THR A 75 0.59 -1.17 -14.36
N ASN A 76 0.12 -1.44 -15.57
CA ASN A 76 0.33 -2.71 -16.29
C ASN A 76 1.07 -2.50 -17.62
N ASP A 77 1.64 -1.31 -17.82
CA ASP A 77 2.34 -0.89 -19.05
C ASP A 77 3.88 -1.02 -18.94
N VAL A 78 4.37 -1.57 -17.83
CA VAL A 78 5.78 -1.82 -17.59
C VAL A 78 6.06 -3.30 -17.80
N GLN A 79 7.13 -3.61 -18.54
CA GLN A 79 7.59 -4.97 -18.77
C GLN A 79 7.97 -5.65 -17.44
N GLU A 80 7.49 -6.88 -17.23
CA GLU A 80 7.84 -7.66 -16.04
C GLU A 80 9.26 -8.26 -16.17
N TYR A 81 9.94 -8.50 -15.06
CA TYR A 81 11.32 -8.98 -15.06
C TYR A 81 11.50 -10.31 -15.80
N THR A 82 10.60 -11.28 -15.60
CA THR A 82 10.68 -12.58 -16.29
C THR A 82 10.45 -12.45 -17.78
N GLU A 83 9.56 -11.54 -18.22
CA GLU A 83 9.39 -11.23 -19.63
C GLU A 83 10.64 -10.58 -20.25
N ALA A 84 11.26 -9.64 -19.53
CA ALA A 84 12.52 -9.05 -19.95
C ALA A 84 13.65 -10.10 -20.00
N TYR A 85 13.64 -11.06 -19.08
CA TYR A 85 14.62 -12.14 -19.05
C TYR A 85 14.41 -13.15 -20.18
N ASP A 86 13.17 -13.50 -20.49
CA ASP A 86 12.82 -14.35 -21.63
C ASP A 86 13.27 -13.72 -22.95
N GLU A 87 13.20 -12.39 -23.07
CA GLU A 87 13.74 -11.68 -24.22
C GLU A 87 15.27 -11.85 -24.33
N VAL A 88 16.01 -11.81 -23.22
CA VAL A 88 17.45 -12.09 -23.20
C VAL A 88 17.74 -13.51 -23.66
N ILE A 89 17.00 -14.50 -23.14
CA ILE A 89 17.14 -15.92 -23.55
C ILE A 89 16.90 -16.07 -25.05
N ARG A 90 15.81 -15.51 -25.56
CA ARG A 90 15.42 -15.58 -26.96
C ARG A 90 16.50 -15.01 -27.88
N ARG A 91 17.06 -13.85 -27.52
CA ARG A 91 18.18 -13.23 -28.25
C ARG A 91 19.43 -14.11 -28.23
N ALA A 92 19.75 -14.72 -27.10
CA ALA A 92 20.90 -15.63 -26.98
C ALA A 92 20.75 -16.91 -27.82
N GLN A 93 19.52 -17.38 -28.07
CA GLN A 93 19.21 -18.56 -28.89
C GLN A 93 19.13 -18.26 -30.39
N GLY A 94 19.47 -17.04 -30.84
CA GLY A 94 19.39 -16.66 -32.26
C GLY A 94 17.99 -16.27 -32.74
N GLY A 95 17.01 -16.15 -31.83
CA GLY A 95 15.75 -15.49 -32.13
C GLY A 95 15.98 -13.97 -32.24
N LYS A 96 15.52 -13.35 -33.32
CA LYS A 96 15.48 -11.88 -33.44
C LYS A 96 14.55 -11.30 -32.37
#